data_AF-A0A1R2C7N1-F1
#
_entry.id   AF-A0A1R2C7N1-F1
#
_cell.length_a   1.000
_cell.length_b   1.000
_cell.length_c   1.000
_cell.angle_alpha   90.00
_cell.angle_beta   90.00
_cell.angle_gamma   90.00
#
_symmetry.space_group_name_H-M   'P 1'
#
loop_
_entity.id
_entity.type
_entity.pdbx_description
1 polymer ?
#
loop_
_entity_poly.entity_id
_entity_poly.type
_entity_poly.pdbx_seq_one_letter_code
_entity_poly.pdbx_strand_id
1 'polypeptide(L)'
;MAISLVVIVLSLTFFVSGVFLDFKITSDTSCWIVGPTSTGGYAIIHNTISGWNTNLMDANWIWDINLNTAAGFGVVTKHFYIPGTPNSGTFRIAADNRFTTYLNNLDANCKSTYDTTFSTVDGILCNVKSYLRSGLNVLVVSVENTGGNAGVMFKLEVTSNY
;
A
#
# COMPACT_ATOMS: atom_id res chain seq x y z
N MET A 1 35.03 -14.35 -48.39
CA MET A 1 34.50 -13.20 -47.65
C MET A 1 33.17 -13.60 -47.02
N ALA A 2 33.22 -14.35 -45.90
CA ALA A 2 32.04 -14.98 -45.30
C ALA A 2 32.14 -15.01 -43.76
N ILE A 3 32.66 -13.93 -43.17
CA ILE A 3 32.80 -13.80 -41.69
C ILE A 3 31.69 -12.89 -41.13
N SER A 4 30.68 -12.50 -41.92
CA SER A 4 29.88 -11.31 -41.61
C SER A 4 28.40 -11.54 -41.23
N LEU A 5 27.98 -12.74 -40.83
CA LEU A 5 26.59 -12.93 -40.34
C LEU A 5 26.52 -13.52 -38.93
N VAL A 6 27.37 -14.51 -38.62
CA VAL A 6 27.34 -15.21 -37.32
C VAL A 6 27.73 -14.30 -36.16
N VAL A 7 28.66 -13.36 -36.38
CA VAL A 7 29.10 -12.39 -35.35
C VAL A 7 28.01 -11.36 -35.05
N ILE A 8 27.16 -11.00 -36.03
CA ILE A 8 26.10 -10.02 -35.86
C ILE A 8 24.91 -10.61 -35.08
N VAL A 9 24.59 -11.88 -35.29
CA VAL A 9 23.50 -12.57 -34.56
C VAL A 9 23.89 -12.81 -33.09
N LEU A 10 25.17 -13.05 -32.80
CA LEU A 10 25.64 -13.25 -31.41
C LEU A 10 25.70 -11.94 -30.60
N SER A 11 25.79 -10.78 -31.25
CA SER A 11 25.73 -9.47 -30.59
C SER A 11 24.31 -8.99 -30.22
N LEU A 12 23.27 -9.75 -30.58
CA LEU A 12 21.87 -9.38 -30.33
C LEU A 12 21.23 -10.11 -29.13
N THR A 13 21.95 -11.01 -28.46
CA THR A 13 21.53 -11.54 -27.16
C THR A 13 22.02 -10.61 -26.06
N PHE A 14 21.37 -9.47 -25.89
CA PHE A 14 21.39 -8.79 -24.59
C PHE A 14 20.76 -9.76 -23.60
N PHE A 15 21.59 -10.43 -22.81
CA PHE A 15 21.13 -11.02 -21.57
C PHE A 15 20.65 -9.85 -20.70
N VAL A 16 19.34 -9.61 -20.69
CA VAL A 16 18.73 -8.81 -19.63
C VAL A 16 18.73 -9.70 -18.40
N SER A 17 19.89 -9.86 -17.77
CA SER A 17 19.99 -10.46 -16.44
C SER A 17 19.46 -9.43 -15.46
N GLY A 18 18.14 -9.42 -15.25
CA GLY A 18 17.51 -8.62 -14.21
C GLY A 18 17.26 -9.49 -12.98
N VAL A 19 17.48 -8.95 -11.78
CA VAL A 19 17.00 -9.60 -10.56
C VAL A 19 15.54 -9.21 -10.36
N PHE A 20 14.65 -10.18 -10.43
CA PHE A 20 13.23 -9.99 -10.12
C PHE A 20 13.05 -9.99 -8.60
N LEU A 21 12.52 -8.90 -8.07
CA LEU A 21 12.26 -8.71 -6.65
C LEU A 21 10.76 -8.61 -6.42
N ASP A 22 10.27 -9.26 -5.37
CA ASP A 22 8.88 -9.18 -4.91
C ASP A 22 8.90 -8.78 -3.43
N PHE A 23 8.10 -7.79 -3.08
CA PHE A 23 8.00 -7.30 -1.70
C PHE A 23 6.61 -6.80 -1.37
N LYS A 24 6.27 -6.93 -0.08
CA LYS A 24 4.97 -6.58 0.49
C LYS A 24 5.15 -5.43 1.48
N ILE A 25 4.29 -4.42 1.36
CA ILE A 25 4.19 -3.32 2.31
C ILE A 25 2.80 -3.43 2.95
N THR A 26 2.76 -3.67 4.26
CA THR A 26 1.50 -3.92 4.97
C THR A 26 1.26 -2.91 6.07
N SER A 27 -0.01 -2.82 6.49
CA SER A 27 -0.39 -2.11 7.70
C SER A 27 0.08 -2.87 8.94
N ASP A 28 0.94 -2.23 9.71
CA ASP A 28 1.58 -2.75 10.91
C ASP A 28 1.97 -1.59 11.85
N THR A 29 2.64 -1.91 12.96
CA THR A 29 3.04 -0.93 13.98
C THR A 29 4.17 0.02 13.55
N SER A 30 4.78 -0.17 12.39
CA SER A 30 5.75 0.79 11.84
C SER A 30 5.10 1.88 11.00
N CYS A 31 3.78 1.84 10.82
CA CYS A 31 3.03 2.95 10.24
C CYS A 31 2.98 4.12 11.24
N TRP A 32 3.21 5.34 10.75
CA TRP A 32 2.95 6.55 11.53
C TRP A 32 1.50 6.97 11.31
N ILE A 33 0.75 7.25 12.36
CA ILE A 33 -0.63 7.71 12.27
C ILE A 33 -0.80 9.01 13.04
N VAL A 34 -1.53 9.95 12.45
CA VAL A 34 -2.08 11.13 13.13
C VAL A 34 -3.60 10.97 13.12
N GLY A 35 -4.20 10.71 14.27
CA GLY A 35 -5.64 10.53 14.37
C GLY A 35 -6.41 11.84 14.47
N PRO A 36 -7.76 11.79 14.50
CA PRO A 36 -8.61 12.97 14.51
C PRO A 36 -8.35 13.94 15.67
N THR A 37 -7.87 13.42 16.81
CA THR A 37 -7.57 14.21 18.01
C THR A 37 -6.22 13.88 18.63
N SER A 38 -5.36 13.13 17.93
CA SER A 38 -4.00 12.82 18.38
C SER A 38 -2.95 13.61 17.59
N THR A 39 -1.79 13.86 18.22
CA THR A 39 -0.69 14.63 17.62
C THR A 39 0.26 13.79 16.77
N GLY A 40 -0.02 12.49 16.60
CA GLY A 40 0.83 11.57 15.86
C GLY A 40 1.58 10.55 16.73
N GLY A 41 1.71 9.34 16.21
CA GLY A 41 2.47 8.26 16.84
C GLY A 41 2.59 7.03 15.94
N TYR A 42 3.25 5.98 16.43
CA TYR A 42 3.19 4.67 15.78
C TYR A 42 1.79 4.08 15.94
N ALA A 43 1.26 3.53 14.85
CA ALA A 43 -0.04 2.90 14.85
C ALA A 43 -0.04 1.67 15.76
N ILE A 44 -1.17 1.42 16.42
CA ILE A 44 -1.36 0.23 17.24
C ILE A 44 -2.22 -0.78 16.48
N ILE A 45 -1.97 -2.06 16.74
CA ILE A 45 -2.83 -3.13 16.20
C ILE A 45 -4.20 -3.00 16.85
N HIS A 46 -5.22 -2.87 16.01
CA HIS A 46 -6.61 -2.89 16.40
C HIS A 46 -7.14 -4.32 16.25
N ASN A 47 -7.77 -4.87 17.29
CA ASN A 47 -8.39 -6.18 17.18
C ASN A 47 -9.51 -6.14 16.15
N THR A 48 -9.63 -7.19 15.32
CA THR A 48 -10.79 -7.34 14.44
C THR A 48 -12.06 -7.39 15.29
N ILE A 49 -13.03 -6.55 14.95
CA ILE A 49 -14.32 -6.50 15.62
C ILE A 49 -15.40 -7.19 14.78
N SER A 50 -16.55 -7.47 15.39
CA SER A 50 -17.68 -8.08 14.69
C SER A 50 -18.08 -7.25 13.46
N GLY A 51 -18.15 -7.89 12.29
CA GLY A 51 -18.48 -7.27 11.01
C GLY A 51 -17.28 -6.89 10.14
N TRP A 52 -16.07 -6.80 10.71
CA TRP A 52 -14.84 -6.64 9.94
C TRP A 52 -14.41 -8.00 9.38
N ASN A 53 -14.64 -8.20 8.09
CA ASN A 53 -14.35 -9.45 7.39
C ASN A 53 -13.10 -9.37 6.52
N THR A 54 -12.58 -8.16 6.26
CA THR A 54 -11.36 -8.00 5.46
C THR A 54 -10.20 -8.73 6.11
N ASN A 55 -9.52 -9.58 5.32
CA ASN A 55 -8.34 -10.32 5.73
C ASN A 55 -7.28 -10.27 4.64
N LEU A 56 -6.36 -9.31 4.77
CA LEU A 56 -5.19 -9.22 3.91
C LEU A 56 -4.02 -9.90 4.61
N MET A 57 -3.62 -11.07 4.10
CA MET A 57 -2.49 -11.83 4.65
C MET A 57 -1.25 -10.94 4.87
N ASP A 58 -0.63 -11.08 6.04
CA ASP A 58 0.53 -10.31 6.53
C ASP A 58 0.24 -8.85 6.92
N ALA A 59 -1.01 -8.40 6.86
CA ALA A 59 -1.45 -7.08 7.30
C ALA A 59 -2.32 -7.17 8.55
N ASN A 60 -2.29 -6.10 9.35
CA ASN A 60 -3.12 -5.96 10.54
C ASN A 60 -4.09 -4.80 10.38
N TRP A 61 -5.25 -4.91 11.02
CA TRP A 61 -6.04 -3.72 11.30
C TRP A 61 -5.22 -2.83 12.24
N ILE A 62 -5.01 -1.58 11.84
CA ILE A 62 -4.31 -0.59 12.64
C ILE A 62 -5.17 0.64 12.83
N TRP A 63 -4.96 1.33 13.94
CA TRP A 63 -5.58 2.61 14.20
C TRP A 63 -4.72 3.49 15.11
N ASP A 64 -5.32 4.61 15.52
CA ASP A 64 -4.72 5.68 16.32
C ASP A 64 -4.35 5.21 17.72
N ILE A 65 -3.42 5.94 18.35
CA ILE A 65 -2.99 5.73 19.72
C ILE A 65 -4.21 5.72 20.66
N ASN A 66 -4.19 4.81 21.64
CA ASN A 66 -5.28 4.57 22.59
C ASN A 66 -6.63 4.15 21.94
N LEU A 67 -6.62 3.70 20.68
CA LEU A 67 -7.82 3.31 19.93
C LEU A 67 -8.83 4.45 19.87
N ASN A 68 -8.36 5.66 19.59
CA ASN A 68 -9.21 6.83 19.55
C ASN A 68 -10.10 6.82 18.31
N THR A 69 -11.39 6.59 18.52
CA THR A 69 -12.39 6.51 17.45
C THR A 69 -13.31 7.72 17.39
N ALA A 70 -12.80 8.90 17.79
CA ALA A 70 -13.50 10.16 17.54
C ALA A 70 -13.75 10.35 16.03
N ALA A 71 -14.87 10.97 15.68
CA ALA A 71 -15.17 11.29 14.29
C ALA A 71 -14.17 12.31 13.72
N GLY A 72 -13.83 12.15 12.44
CA GLY A 72 -12.87 13.00 11.74
C GLY A 72 -11.85 12.19 10.93
N PHE A 73 -10.75 12.82 10.56
CA PHE A 73 -9.73 12.21 9.71
C PHE A 73 -8.56 11.66 10.52
N GLY A 74 -8.21 10.40 10.27
CA GLY A 74 -6.94 9.80 10.63
C GLY A 74 -6.05 9.68 9.39
N VAL A 75 -4.78 10.06 9.49
CA VAL A 75 -3.81 9.99 8.39
C VAL A 75 -2.72 9.00 8.74
N VAL A 76 -2.65 7.90 7.99
CA VAL A 76 -1.62 6.86 8.12
C VAL A 76 -0.54 7.09 7.06
N THR A 77 0.72 7.07 7.47
CA THR A 77 1.90 7.23 6.62
C THR A 77 2.84 6.04 6.76
N LYS A 78 3.27 5.48 5.63
CA LYS A 78 4.25 4.39 5.56
C LYS A 78 5.32 4.72 4.54
N HIS A 79 6.56 4.73 4.98
CA HIS A 79 7.73 4.86 4.11
C HIS A 79 8.24 3.46 3.74
N PHE A 80 8.66 3.29 2.49
CA PHE A 80 9.21 2.04 2.00
C PHE A 80 10.16 2.26 0.83
N TYR A 81 11.03 1.30 0.58
CA TYR A 81 12.04 1.39 -0.48
C TYR A 81 11.77 0.35 -1.57
N ILE A 82 11.80 0.78 -2.83
CA ILE A 82 11.73 -0.11 -4.00
C ILE A 82 13.11 -0.17 -4.66
N PRO A 83 13.83 -1.30 -4.57
CA PRO A 83 15.03 -1.52 -5.39
C PRO A 83 14.65 -1.70 -6.86
N GLY A 84 15.38 -1.04 -7.77
CA GLY A 84 15.15 -1.19 -9.22
C GLY A 84 13.86 -0.53 -9.71
N THR A 85 13.44 -0.88 -10.92
CA THR A 85 12.28 -0.27 -11.59
C THR A 85 11.00 -1.05 -11.27
N PRO A 86 9.94 -0.41 -10.72
CA PRO A 86 8.65 -1.07 -10.47
C PRO A 86 8.01 -1.63 -11.75
N ASN A 87 7.68 -2.92 -11.72
CA ASN A 87 7.01 -3.64 -12.79
C ASN A 87 5.51 -3.80 -12.56
N SER A 88 5.10 -3.89 -11.29
CA SER A 88 3.70 -4.02 -10.86
C SER A 88 3.47 -3.20 -9.58
N GLY A 89 2.20 -3.05 -9.20
CA GLY A 89 1.81 -2.35 -7.98
C GLY A 89 0.35 -2.63 -7.69
N THR A 90 0.09 -3.66 -6.88
CA THR A 90 -1.25 -4.11 -6.52
C THR A 90 -1.53 -3.70 -5.07
N PHE A 91 -2.45 -2.76 -4.89
CA PHE A 91 -2.84 -2.28 -3.57
C PHE A 91 -4.22 -2.81 -3.20
N ARG A 92 -4.32 -3.44 -2.02
CA ARG A 92 -5.58 -3.82 -1.39
C ARG A 92 -5.75 -3.05 -0.10
N ILE A 93 -6.94 -2.56 0.15
CA ILE A 93 -7.22 -1.73 1.32
C ILE A 93 -8.70 -1.82 1.74
N ALA A 94 -8.93 -1.78 3.05
CA ALA A 94 -10.24 -1.56 3.64
C ALA A 94 -10.10 -0.61 4.84
N ALA A 95 -11.17 0.12 5.12
CA ALA A 95 -11.26 1.01 6.26
C ALA A 95 -12.65 0.97 6.90
N ASP A 96 -12.70 1.41 8.15
CA ASP A 96 -13.89 1.82 8.87
C ASP A 96 -13.73 3.33 9.17
N ASN A 97 -14.26 4.25 8.34
CA ASN A 97 -15.27 4.05 7.29
C ASN A 97 -14.75 4.20 5.86
N ARG A 98 -14.25 5.39 5.51
CA ARG A 98 -13.89 5.77 4.14
C ARG A 98 -12.40 6.02 4.05
N PHE A 99 -11.83 5.88 2.86
CA PHE A 99 -10.41 6.16 2.67
C PHE A 99 -10.12 6.83 1.35
N THR A 100 -9.00 7.58 1.33
CA THR A 100 -8.34 8.06 0.12
C THR A 100 -6.85 7.79 0.26
N THR A 101 -6.26 7.23 -0.80
CA THR A 101 -4.84 6.83 -0.82
C THR A 101 -4.03 7.78 -1.69
N TYR A 102 -2.85 8.13 -1.20
CA TYR A 102 -1.84 8.90 -1.92
C TYR A 102 -0.53 8.12 -1.95
N LEU A 103 0.15 8.15 -3.09
CA LEU A 103 1.50 7.62 -3.25
C LEU A 103 2.40 8.74 -3.78
N ASN A 104 3.50 9.00 -3.09
CA ASN A 104 4.45 10.04 -3.47
C ASN A 104 3.77 11.42 -3.68
N ASN A 105 2.86 11.77 -2.76
CA ASN A 105 2.05 13.01 -2.75
C ASN A 105 1.07 13.15 -3.93
N LEU A 106 0.76 12.08 -4.65
CA LEU A 106 -0.25 12.05 -5.71
C LEU A 106 -1.44 11.21 -5.27
N ASP A 107 -2.68 11.65 -5.57
CA ASP A 107 -3.88 10.81 -5.41
C ASP A 107 -3.69 9.55 -6.27
N ALA A 108 -3.64 8.39 -5.63
CA ALA A 108 -3.35 7.11 -6.27
C ALA A 108 -4.58 6.54 -7.02
N ASN A 109 -5.67 7.31 -7.11
CA ASN A 109 -6.98 6.89 -7.61
C ASN A 109 -7.50 5.62 -6.93
N CYS A 110 -7.17 5.44 -5.65
CA CYS A 110 -7.60 4.33 -4.82
C CYS A 110 -8.30 4.89 -3.58
N LYS A 111 -9.63 5.00 -3.67
CA LYS A 111 -10.48 5.60 -2.66
C LYS A 111 -11.85 4.92 -2.62
N SER A 112 -12.49 4.98 -1.47
CA SER A 112 -13.87 4.56 -1.29
C SER A 112 -14.63 5.60 -0.50
N THR A 113 -15.82 5.96 -0.99
CA THR A 113 -16.80 6.78 -0.26
C THR A 113 -17.85 5.94 0.45
N TYR A 114 -17.75 4.60 0.39
CA TYR A 114 -18.63 3.69 1.11
C TYR A 114 -18.08 3.41 2.51
N ASP A 115 -18.98 3.39 3.48
CA ASP A 115 -18.64 3.24 4.91
C ASP A 115 -18.35 1.80 5.34
N THR A 116 -18.42 0.83 4.41
CA THR A 116 -18.50 -0.60 4.74
C THR A 116 -17.38 -1.43 4.11
N THR A 117 -16.28 -0.81 3.66
CA THR A 117 -15.20 -1.56 2.97
C THR A 117 -14.56 -2.63 3.86
N PHE A 118 -14.58 -2.45 5.19
CA PHE A 118 -14.17 -3.43 6.19
C PHE A 118 -14.89 -4.79 6.10
N SER A 119 -16.05 -4.86 5.44
CA SER A 119 -16.83 -6.09 5.27
C SER A 119 -16.46 -6.86 3.99
N THR A 120 -15.62 -6.28 3.13
CA THR A 120 -15.15 -6.91 1.89
C THR A 120 -13.94 -7.80 2.20
N VAL A 121 -14.07 -9.11 1.99
CA VAL A 121 -13.04 -10.12 2.38
C VAL A 121 -11.65 -9.75 1.83
N ASP A 122 -11.55 -9.39 0.56
CA ASP A 122 -10.29 -9.05 -0.09
C ASP A 122 -9.97 -7.53 -0.09
N GLY A 123 -10.81 -6.72 0.57
CA GLY A 123 -10.76 -5.27 0.48
C GLY A 123 -10.99 -4.73 -0.93
N ILE A 124 -10.73 -3.44 -1.12
CA ILE A 124 -10.76 -2.77 -2.42
C ILE A 124 -9.42 -2.97 -3.12
N LEU A 125 -9.46 -3.50 -4.35
CA LEU A 125 -8.28 -3.75 -5.19
C LEU A 125 -8.01 -2.58 -6.15
N CYS A 126 -6.79 -2.07 -6.14
CA CYS A 126 -6.34 -0.95 -6.95
C CYS A 126 -5.01 -1.28 -7.65
N ASN A 127 -4.87 -0.88 -8.91
CA ASN A 127 -3.57 -0.86 -9.59
C ASN A 127 -2.92 0.51 -9.38
N VAL A 128 -1.77 0.53 -8.71
CA VAL A 128 -1.06 1.75 -8.32
C VAL A 128 0.35 1.84 -8.92
N LYS A 129 0.69 0.97 -9.89
CA LYS A 129 2.03 0.92 -10.50
C LYS A 129 2.53 2.31 -10.97
N SER A 130 1.66 3.09 -11.61
CA SER A 130 2.01 4.40 -12.19
C SER A 130 2.42 5.45 -11.14
N TYR A 131 2.15 5.21 -9.86
CA TYR A 131 2.50 6.13 -8.77
C TYR A 131 3.76 5.69 -8.02
N LEU A 132 4.29 4.49 -8.33
CA LEU A 132 5.51 3.96 -7.72
C LEU A 132 6.75 4.44 -8.47
N ARG A 133 7.85 4.62 -7.74
CA ARG A 133 9.16 4.94 -8.31
C ARG A 133 10.24 4.05 -7.72
N SER A 134 11.39 3.97 -8.41
CA SER A 134 12.58 3.41 -7.80
C SER A 134 13.02 4.24 -6.59
N GLY A 135 13.57 3.59 -5.56
CA GLY A 135 14.05 4.24 -4.36
C GLY A 135 12.96 4.45 -3.29
N LEU A 136 13.07 5.55 -2.54
CA LEU A 136 12.17 5.85 -1.43
C LEU A 136 10.78 6.28 -1.93
N ASN A 137 9.75 5.60 -1.44
CA ASN A 137 8.35 5.89 -1.66
C ASN A 137 7.66 6.22 -0.33
N VAL A 138 6.59 7.01 -0.41
CA VAL A 138 5.69 7.26 0.72
C VAL A 138 4.26 6.90 0.32
N LEU A 139 3.63 6.04 1.13
CA LEU A 139 2.22 5.72 1.07
C LEU A 139 1.53 6.51 2.18
N VAL A 140 0.49 7.26 1.82
CA VAL A 140 -0.37 7.98 2.76
C VAL A 140 -1.80 7.52 2.56
N VAL A 141 -2.47 7.14 3.64
CA VAL A 141 -3.90 6.79 3.63
C VAL A 141 -4.62 7.76 4.56
N SER A 142 -5.49 8.57 4.00
CA SER A 142 -6.42 9.40 4.77
C SER A 142 -7.70 8.60 4.98
N VAL A 143 -8.05 8.33 6.23
CA VAL A 143 -9.24 7.58 6.63
C VAL A 143 -10.20 8.54 7.31
N GLU A 144 -11.43 8.61 6.82
CA GLU A 144 -12.52 9.33 7.48
C GLU A 144 -13.28 8.34 8.37
N ASN A 145 -13.29 8.62 9.67
CA ASN A 145 -14.15 7.95 10.63
C ASN A 145 -15.39 8.82 10.86
N THR A 146 -16.57 8.25 10.64
CA THR A 146 -17.85 8.94 10.85
C THR A 146 -18.33 8.87 12.31
N GLY A 147 -17.57 8.16 13.17
CA GLY A 147 -17.85 7.88 14.56
C GLY A 147 -18.10 6.38 14.79
N GLY A 148 -17.83 5.89 15.99
CA GLY A 148 -17.99 4.47 16.32
C GLY A 148 -16.67 3.73 16.33
N ASN A 149 -16.53 2.67 15.53
CA ASN A 149 -15.26 1.96 15.39
C ASN A 149 -14.43 2.56 14.25
N ALA A 150 -13.11 2.43 14.33
CA ALA A 150 -12.24 2.97 13.31
C ALA A 150 -11.00 2.13 13.13
N GLY A 151 -10.58 1.98 11.88
CA GLY A 151 -9.45 1.14 11.53
C GLY A 151 -9.15 1.20 10.05
N VAL A 152 -7.93 0.83 9.70
CA VAL A 152 -7.53 0.58 8.32
C VAL A 152 -6.65 -0.66 8.24
N MET A 153 -6.85 -1.45 7.20
CA MET A 153 -5.98 -2.57 6.84
C MET A 153 -5.59 -2.40 5.38
N PHE A 154 -4.29 -2.50 5.07
CA PHE A 154 -3.82 -2.42 3.69
C PHE A 154 -2.64 -3.33 3.42
N LYS A 155 -2.49 -3.69 2.14
CA LYS A 155 -1.38 -4.45 1.59
C LYS A 155 -1.05 -3.96 0.19
N LEU A 156 0.19 -3.56 -0.02
CA LEU A 156 0.75 -3.23 -1.33
C LEU A 156 1.74 -4.34 -1.72
N GLU A 157 1.47 -5.00 -2.83
CA GLU A 157 2.35 -5.99 -3.46
C GLU A 157 3.01 -5.36 -4.68
N VAL A 158 4.34 -5.40 -4.74
CA VAL A 158 5.12 -4.76 -5.80
C VAL A 158 6.18 -5.73 -6.27
N THR A 159 6.30 -5.80 -7.58
CA THR A 159 7.44 -6.46 -8.22
C THR A 159 8.31 -5.43 -8.91
N SER A 160 9.63 -5.64 -8.91
CA SER A 160 10.58 -4.76 -9.59
C SER A 160 11.70 -5.55 -10.26
N ASN A 161 12.39 -4.91 -11.21
CA ASN A 161 13.60 -5.43 -11.84
C ASN A 161 14.77 -4.49 -11.56
N TYR A 162 15.88 -5.06 -11.13
CA TYR A 162 17.17 -4.40 -11.00
C TYR A 162 18.15 -4.93 -12.06
#